data_AF-I2GG22-F1
#
_entry.id   AF-I2GG22-F1
#
_cell.length_a   1.000
_cell.length_b   1.000
_cell.length_c   1.000
_cell.angle_alpha   90.00
_cell.angle_beta   90.00
_cell.angle_gamma   90.00
#
_symmetry.space_group_name_H-M   'P 1'
#
loop_
_entity.id
_entity.type
_entity.pdbx_description
1 polymer ?
#
loop_
_entity_poly.entity_id
_entity_poly.type
_entity_poly.pdbx_seq_one_letter_code
_entity_poly.pdbx_strand_id
1 'polypeptide(L)'
;MKRFYWVGYCEEDRLKATPQIARVINKHGALINTNFFSDLATSFVIEVPADQIQALYAGLQEYMQLENIGPLPASGPYECTVLLNLSFAKGSGNLKVEVPSVPG
;
A
#
# COMPACT_ATOMS: atom_id res chain seq x y z
N MET A 1 3.29 -17.86 -9.46
CA MET A 1 2.81 -16.52 -9.09
C MET A 1 4.02 -15.59 -8.98
N LYS A 2 4.10 -14.53 -9.79
CA LYS A 2 5.22 -13.58 -9.73
C LYS A 2 5.02 -12.61 -8.57
N ARG A 3 6.12 -12.21 -7.93
CA ARG A 3 6.10 -11.27 -6.80
C ARG A 3 6.87 -10.01 -7.14
N PHE A 4 6.30 -8.86 -6.80
CA PHE A 4 6.90 -7.54 -6.96
C PHE A 4 7.03 -6.88 -5.60
N TYR A 5 8.15 -6.20 -5.38
CA TYR A 5 8.42 -5.49 -4.14
C TYR A 5 8.49 -4.01 -4.50
N TRP A 6 7.51 -3.25 -4.04
CA TRP A 6 7.41 -1.82 -4.30
C TRP A 6 7.66 -1.05 -3.01
N VAL A 7 8.37 0.05 -3.14
CA VAL A 7 8.57 1.00 -2.05
C VAL A 7 7.89 2.29 -2.47
N GLY A 8 7.01 2.80 -1.61
CA GLY A 8 6.30 4.05 -1.80
C GLY A 8 6.63 5.06 -0.72
N TYR A 9 6.61 6.32 -1.10
CA TYR A 9 6.69 7.46 -0.18
C TYR A 9 5.50 8.40 -0.41
N CYS A 10 4.76 8.69 0.67
CA CYS A 10 3.59 9.56 0.63
C CYS A 10 3.82 10.79 1.53
N GLU A 11 3.58 11.98 1.01
CA GLU A 11 3.72 13.24 1.77
C GLU A 11 2.52 13.53 2.70
N GLU A 12 1.44 12.78 2.54
CA GLU A 12 0.23 12.90 3.35
C GLU A 12 0.31 12.10 4.66
N ASP A 13 -0.66 12.37 5.54
CA ASP A 13 -0.88 11.57 6.75
C ASP A 13 -1.46 10.20 6.37
N ARG A 14 -1.00 9.13 7.03
CA ARG A 14 -1.46 7.75 6.80
C ARG A 14 -2.98 7.63 6.81
N LEU A 15 -3.69 8.29 7.71
CA LEU A 15 -5.15 8.21 7.83
C LEU A 15 -5.88 8.79 6.61
N LYS A 16 -5.28 9.77 5.93
CA LYS A 16 -5.85 10.37 4.71
C LYS A 16 -5.49 9.58 3.47
N ALA A 17 -4.24 9.14 3.38
CA ALA A 17 -3.72 8.41 2.22
C ALA A 17 -4.25 6.98 2.13
N THR A 18 -4.36 6.25 3.26
CA THR A 18 -4.73 4.82 3.26
C THR A 18 -6.07 4.53 2.56
N PRO A 19 -7.16 5.29 2.79
CA PRO A 19 -8.42 5.07 2.07
C PRO A 19 -8.32 5.29 0.56
N GLN A 20 -7.54 6.28 0.12
CA GLN A 20 -7.35 6.57 -1.30
C GLN A 20 -6.56 5.46 -1.98
N ILE A 21 -5.48 5.02 -1.35
CA ILE A 21 -4.63 3.92 -1.81
C ILE A 21 -5.44 2.62 -1.91
N ALA A 22 -6.21 2.29 -0.87
CA ALA A 22 -7.08 1.11 -0.88
C ALA A 22 -8.10 1.16 -2.02
N ARG A 23 -8.65 2.33 -2.34
CA ARG A 23 -9.57 2.51 -3.48
C ARG A 23 -8.88 2.23 -4.82
N VAL A 24 -7.65 2.71 -5.01
CA VAL A 24 -6.87 2.42 -6.23
C VAL A 24 -6.57 0.93 -6.32
N ILE A 25 -6.13 0.31 -5.22
CA ILE A 25 -5.86 -1.14 -5.15
C ILE A 25 -7.10 -1.93 -5.56
N ASN A 26 -8.24 -1.66 -4.94
CA ASN A 26 -9.49 -2.38 -5.20
C ASN A 26 -10.08 -2.16 -6.60
N LYS A 27 -9.60 -1.13 -7.34
CA LYS A 27 -10.01 -0.90 -8.73
C LYS A 27 -9.27 -1.84 -9.70
N HIS A 28 -8.04 -2.20 -9.38
CA HIS A 28 -7.15 -2.94 -10.28
C HIS A 28 -6.83 -4.36 -9.79
N GLY A 29 -7.06 -4.65 -8.51
CA GLY A 29 -6.80 -5.94 -7.87
C GLY A 29 -7.52 -6.06 -6.53
N ALA A 30 -6.96 -6.85 -5.63
CA ALA A 30 -7.52 -7.13 -4.30
C ALA A 30 -6.48 -6.86 -3.22
N LEU A 31 -6.88 -6.11 -2.18
CA LEU A 31 -6.09 -5.94 -0.98
C LEU A 31 -6.22 -7.17 -0.08
N ILE A 32 -5.17 -7.99 -0.02
CA ILE A 32 -5.17 -9.26 0.73
C ILE A 32 -4.81 -9.05 2.19
N ASN A 33 -3.84 -8.16 2.46
CA ASN A 33 -3.42 -7.86 3.82
C ASN A 33 -2.92 -6.42 3.93
N THR A 34 -3.11 -5.84 5.12
CA THR A 34 -2.54 -4.55 5.51
C THR A 34 -1.89 -4.71 6.87
N ASN A 35 -0.63 -4.30 6.98
CA ASN A 35 0.08 -4.27 8.25
C ASN A 35 0.50 -2.83 8.57
N PHE A 36 -0.02 -2.31 9.68
CA PHE A 36 0.32 -0.98 10.18
C PHE A 36 1.42 -1.11 11.22
N PHE A 37 2.65 -0.74 10.84
CA PHE A 37 3.78 -0.75 11.77
C PHE A 37 3.78 0.48 12.68
N SER A 38 3.45 1.64 12.11
CA SER A 38 3.32 2.91 12.81
C SER A 38 2.46 3.88 11.99
N ASP A 39 2.34 5.12 12.45
CA ASP A 39 1.79 6.21 11.65
C ASP A 39 2.73 6.65 10.51
N LEU A 40 4.01 6.24 10.56
CA LEU A 40 5.03 6.53 9.55
C LEU A 40 5.23 5.40 8.53
N ALA A 41 4.78 4.18 8.82
CA ALA A 41 5.05 3.03 7.97
C ALA A 41 3.88 2.04 7.91
N THR A 42 3.58 1.56 6.71
CA THR A 42 2.53 0.55 6.45
C THR A 42 2.97 -0.37 5.32
N SER A 43 2.60 -1.64 5.37
CA SER A 43 2.72 -2.52 4.22
C SER A 43 1.37 -3.07 3.75
N PHE A 44 1.29 -3.28 2.44
CA PHE A 44 0.14 -3.88 1.77
C PHE A 44 0.58 -5.11 1.01
N VAL A 45 -0.23 -6.17 1.09
CA VAL A 45 -0.14 -7.33 0.20
C VAL A 45 -1.31 -7.25 -0.76
N ILE A 46 -1.01 -7.17 -2.05
CA ILE A 46 -1.98 -6.93 -3.10
C ILE A 46 -1.89 -8.09 -4.10
N GLU A 47 -3.03 -8.68 -4.44
CA GLU A 47 -3.13 -9.57 -5.59
C GLU A 47 -3.70 -8.80 -6.77
N VAL A 48 -3.07 -8.94 -7.93
CA VAL A 48 -3.42 -8.17 -9.12
C VAL A 48 -3.24 -9.04 -10.37
N PRO A 49 -4.23 -9.03 -11.28
CA PRO A 49 -4.06 -9.62 -12.60
C PRO A 49 -2.87 -8.98 -13.34
N ALA A 50 -2.07 -9.79 -14.04
CA ALA A 50 -0.86 -9.30 -14.70
C ALA A 50 -1.13 -8.22 -15.77
N ASP A 51 -2.33 -8.18 -16.35
CA ASP A 51 -2.78 -7.15 -17.28
C ASP A 51 -3.18 -5.83 -16.59
N GLN A 52 -3.44 -5.85 -15.28
CA GLN A 52 -3.81 -4.67 -14.48
C GLN A 52 -2.66 -4.05 -13.70
N ILE A 53 -1.52 -4.74 -13.57
CA ILE A 53 -0.40 -4.27 -12.73
C ILE A 53 0.14 -2.90 -13.16
N GLN A 54 0.15 -2.60 -14.46
CA GLN A 54 0.62 -1.31 -14.97
C GLN A 54 -0.38 -0.18 -14.65
N ALA A 55 -1.67 -0.48 -14.70
CA ALA A 55 -2.72 0.48 -14.32
C ALA A 55 -2.73 0.70 -12.80
N LEU A 56 -2.52 -0.34 -12.00
CA LEU A 56 -2.32 -0.23 -10.55
C LEU A 56 -1.12 0.67 -10.23
N TYR A 57 0.02 0.43 -10.88
CA TYR A 57 1.22 1.24 -10.69
C TYR A 57 0.95 2.72 -11.01
N ALA A 58 0.40 3.01 -12.20
CA ALA A 58 0.09 4.38 -12.61
C ALA A 58 -0.90 5.07 -11.65
N GLY A 59 -1.95 4.35 -11.21
CA GLY A 59 -2.92 4.90 -10.27
C GLY A 59 -2.32 5.17 -8.89
N LEU A 60 -1.37 4.36 -8.43
CA LEU A 60 -0.68 4.60 -7.16
C LEU A 60 0.28 5.80 -7.25
N GLN A 61 0.94 6.01 -8.39
CA GLN A 61 1.83 7.17 -8.60
C GLN A 61 1.14 8.53 -8.46
N GLU A 62 -0.19 8.58 -8.61
CA GLU A 62 -0.96 9.82 -8.37
C GLU A 62 -0.97 10.25 -6.90
N TYR A 63 -0.72 9.33 -5.96
CA TYR A 63 -0.83 9.57 -4.51
C TYR A 63 0.51 9.40 -3.76
N MET A 64 1.50 8.75 -4.39
CA MET A 64 2.79 8.48 -3.77
C MET A 64 3.90 8.42 -4.81
N GLN A 65 5.12 8.69 -4.36
CA GLN A 65 6.31 8.42 -5.16
C GLN A 65 6.67 6.95 -5.02
N LEU A 66 6.75 6.22 -6.14
CA LEU A 66 7.13 4.81 -6.15
C LEU A 66 8.59 4.65 -6.60
N GLU A 67 9.38 3.98 -5.78
CA GLU A 67 10.79 3.69 -6.01
C GLU A 67 11.04 2.20 -6.28
N ASN A 68 12.20 1.95 -6.89
CA ASN A 68 12.82 0.63 -6.98
C ASN A 68 11.95 -0.44 -7.67
N ILE A 69 11.31 -0.04 -8.76
CA ILE A 69 10.57 -0.96 -9.62
C ILE A 69 11.51 -1.70 -10.58
N GLY A 70 11.55 -3.02 -10.44
CA GLY A 70 11.99 -3.90 -11.52
C GLY A 70 11.04 -3.84 -12.72
N PRO A 71 11.38 -4.50 -13.85
CA PRO A 71 10.52 -4.52 -15.03
C PRO A 71 9.14 -5.07 -14.69
N LEU A 72 8.10 -4.30 -14.99
CA LEU A 72 6.73 -4.77 -14.91
C LEU A 72 6.52 -5.93 -15.89
N PRO A 73 5.74 -6.94 -15.51
CA PRO A 73 5.55 -8.11 -16.34
C PRO A 73 4.76 -7.73 -17.61
N ALA A 74 5.04 -8.42 -18.71
CA ALA A 74 4.15 -8.39 -19.85
C ALA A 74 2.78 -8.97 -19.45
N SER A 75 1.73 -8.37 -20.02
CA SER A 75 0.33 -8.78 -19.84
C SER A 75 0.15 -10.27 -20.14
N GLY A 76 -0.69 -10.94 -19.36
CA GLY A 76 -1.01 -12.35 -19.53
C GLY A 76 -2.05 -12.86 -18.53
N PRO A 77 -2.58 -14.08 -18.73
CA PRO A 77 -3.70 -14.62 -17.94
C PRO A 77 -3.20 -15.26 -16.64
N TYR A 78 -2.52 -14.48 -15.79
CA TYR A 78 -2.01 -14.94 -14.50
C TYR A 78 -2.07 -13.84 -13.44
N GLU A 79 -2.12 -14.27 -12.18
CA GLU A 79 -2.09 -13.37 -11.03
C GLU A 79 -0.65 -13.08 -10.57
N CYS A 80 -0.47 -11.87 -10.08
CA CYS A 80 0.76 -11.37 -9.49
C CYS A 80 0.50 -10.91 -8.05
N THR A 81 1.51 -11.00 -7.20
CA THR A 81 1.48 -10.41 -5.86
C THR A 81 2.39 -9.19 -5.81
N VAL A 82 1.87 -8.07 -5.34
CA VAL A 82 2.64 -6.87 -5.03
C VAL A 82 2.75 -6.76 -3.50
N LEU A 83 3.99 -6.61 -3.04
CA LEU A 83 4.35 -6.32 -1.66
C LEU A 83 4.76 -4.84 -1.63
N LEU A 84 3.84 -3.98 -1.22
CA LEU A 84 4.05 -2.54 -1.18
C LEU A 84 4.40 -2.12 0.24
N ASN A 85 5.60 -1.60 0.44
CA ASN A 85 6.01 -0.92 1.66
C ASN A 85 5.87 0.57 1.46
N LEU A 86 5.13 1.24 2.35
CA LEU A 86 4.82 2.65 2.25
C LEU A 86 5.34 3.39 3.48
N SER A 87 6.06 4.49 3.23
CA SER A 87 6.47 5.45 4.25
C SER A 87 5.69 6.75 4.12
N PHE A 88 5.34 7.36 5.24
CA PHE A 88 4.59 8.62 5.30
C PHE A 88 5.47 9.74 5.85
N ALA A 89 5.40 10.92 5.26
CA ALA A 89 6.16 12.09 5.71
C ALA A 89 5.63 12.67 7.02
N LYS A 90 4.32 12.56 7.24
CA LYS A 90 3.61 13.17 8.37
C LYS A 90 3.28 12.10 9.41
N GLY A 91 4.28 11.71 10.18
CA GLY A 91 4.08 10.95 11.42
C GLY A 91 3.73 11.91 12.54
N SER A 92 2.65 11.60 13.25
CA SER A 92 2.24 12.30 14.46
C SER A 92 3.03 11.86 15.71
N GLY A 93 3.71 10.70 15.67
CA GLY A 93 4.29 10.04 16.85
C GLY A 93 3.25 9.58 17.88
N ASN A 94 1.95 9.80 17.62
CA ASN A 94 0.88 9.53 18.56
C ASN A 94 0.33 8.11 18.37
N LEU A 95 1.10 7.12 18.79
CA LEU A 95 0.53 5.85 19.24
C LEU A 95 -0.16 6.10 20.58
N LYS A 96 -1.34 6.74 20.56
CA LYS A 96 -2.22 6.75 21.72
C LYS A 96 -2.79 5.34 21.89
N VAL A 97 -2.12 4.56 22.73
CA VAL A 97 -2.73 3.37 23.34
C VAL A 97 -3.77 3.90 24.30
N GLU A 98 -5.04 3.90 23.90
CA GLU A 98 -6.15 4.10 24.84
C GLU A 98 -6.19 2.88 25.75
N VAL A 99 -5.55 2.99 26.92
CA VAL A 99 -5.71 2.00 27.99
C VAL A 99 -7.14 2.15 28.51
N PRO A 100 -7.99 1.12 28.42
CA PRO A 100 -9.35 1.23 28.95
C PRO A 100 -9.30 1.47 30.45
N SER A 101 -10.03 2.49 30.92
CA SER A 101 -10.18 2.78 32.35
C SER A 101 -11.00 1.66 33.00
N VAL A 102 -10.33 0.67 33.58
CA VAL A 102 -10.98 -0.34 34.43
C VAL A 102 -11.21 0.24 35.83
N PRO A 103 -12.47 0.37 36.32
CA PRO A 103 -12.75 0.70 37.70
C PRO A 103 -12.46 -0.52 38.59
N GLY A 104 -11.64 -0.32 39.62
CA GLY A 104 -11.49 -1.26 40.74
C GLY A 104 -12.59 -1.08 41.78
#